data_AF-A0A9E4ZWT5-F1
#
_entry.id   AF-A0A9E4ZWT5-F1
#
_cell.length_a   1.000
_cell.length_b   1.000
_cell.length_c   1.000
_cell.angle_alpha   90.00
_cell.angle_beta   90.00
_cell.angle_gamma   90.00
#
_symmetry.space_group_name_H-M   'P 1'
#
loop_
_entity.id
_entity.type
_entity.pdbx_description
1 polymer ?
#
loop_
_entity_poly.entity_id
_entity_poly.type
_entity_poly.pdbx_seq_one_letter_code
_entity_poly.pdbx_strand_id
1 'polypeptide(L)'
;MKIRAHHLLCMQGFQGYGYSEDFSKNMAEVIEILQNFPEHEIEIVAETDSICTCCPYNINEKCQESQESIEHKVFGAGKNNVFAVQETKHSELRSDASKIEDLTDFRKFLSTPKSKILTANNKIIAMDLKVLKKLDISPGSIFEAGEIFKITNEKLKTYFDVKDICGDCRWSEKCLWYLKKCEVSTELISK
;
A
#
# COMPACT_ATOMS: atom_id res chain seq x y z
N MET A 1 10.57 14.68 6.50
CA MET A 1 10.43 13.96 5.19
C MET A 1 8.98 13.56 4.92
N LYS A 2 8.58 13.19 3.70
CA LYS A 2 7.23 12.66 3.43
C LYS A 2 7.17 11.15 3.68
N ILE A 3 6.15 10.69 4.39
CA ILE A 3 5.86 9.27 4.62
C ILE A 3 4.40 8.99 4.30
N ARG A 4 4.18 8.00 3.44
CA ARG A 4 2.85 7.55 3.02
C ARG A 4 2.16 6.85 4.19
N ALA A 5 0.89 7.14 4.41
CA ALA A 5 0.18 6.71 5.61
C ALA A 5 0.27 5.20 5.87
N HIS A 6 0.11 4.35 4.85
CA HIS A 6 0.24 2.91 5.05
C HIS A 6 1.66 2.43 5.36
N HIS A 7 2.70 3.17 4.96
CA HIS A 7 4.08 2.81 5.28
C HIS A 7 4.38 2.91 6.78
N LEU A 8 3.61 3.68 7.56
CA LEU A 8 3.66 3.62 9.02
C LEU A 8 3.49 2.20 9.53
N LEU A 9 2.60 1.40 8.92
CA LEU A 9 2.43 -0.01 9.27
C LEU A 9 3.52 -0.89 8.64
N CYS A 10 3.81 -0.70 7.36
CA CYS A 10 4.78 -1.55 6.65
C CYS A 10 6.17 -1.49 7.26
N MET A 11 6.63 -0.31 7.71
CA MET A 11 7.91 -0.16 8.40
C MET A 11 7.99 -1.01 9.67
N GLN A 12 6.90 -1.11 10.42
CA GLN A 12 6.86 -1.89 11.67
C GLN A 12 6.76 -3.40 11.44
N GLY A 13 6.38 -3.82 10.23
CA GLY A 13 6.34 -5.22 9.81
C GLY A 13 7.52 -5.62 8.92
N PHE A 14 8.46 -4.70 8.64
CA PHE A 14 9.51 -4.90 7.66
C PHE A 14 10.55 -5.92 8.13
N GLN A 15 10.94 -6.82 7.22
CA GLN A 15 11.96 -7.86 7.45
C GLN A 15 13.02 -7.92 6.35
N GLY A 16 13.18 -6.86 5.56
CA GLY A 16 14.09 -6.85 4.40
C GLY A 16 13.43 -7.28 3.07
N TYR A 17 12.16 -7.68 3.08
CA TYR A 17 11.42 -8.00 1.85
C TYR A 17 10.77 -6.76 1.23
N GLY A 18 10.84 -6.66 -0.09
CA GLY A 18 10.35 -5.52 -0.85
C GLY A 18 10.14 -5.85 -2.32
N TYR A 19 9.82 -4.85 -3.13
CA TYR A 19 9.59 -5.00 -4.58
C TYR A 19 10.87 -5.22 -5.39
N SER A 20 12.00 -4.72 -4.87
CA SER A 20 13.34 -4.80 -5.44
C SER A 20 14.37 -4.69 -4.31
N GLU A 21 15.63 -5.02 -4.60
CA GLU A 21 16.72 -4.84 -3.64
C GLU A 21 16.87 -3.37 -3.23
N ASP A 22 16.81 -2.45 -4.20
CA ASP A 22 16.90 -1.01 -3.95
C ASP A 22 15.74 -0.49 -3.10
N PHE A 23 14.52 -0.99 -3.34
CA PHE A 23 13.37 -0.65 -2.50
C PHE A 23 13.59 -1.12 -1.06
N SER A 24 14.03 -2.36 -0.86
CA SER A 24 14.31 -2.90 0.48
C SER A 24 15.41 -2.12 1.19
N LYS A 25 16.50 -1.76 0.51
CA LYS A 25 17.58 -0.94 1.08
C LYS A 25 17.08 0.45 1.50
N ASN A 26 16.38 1.15 0.61
CA ASN A 26 15.81 2.46 0.91
C ASN A 26 14.83 2.40 2.09
N MET A 27 13.97 1.37 2.14
CA MET A 27 13.05 1.18 3.27
C MET A 27 13.81 0.95 4.59
N ALA A 28 14.89 0.16 4.58
CA ALA A 28 15.73 -0.06 5.75
C ALA A 28 16.38 1.24 6.24
N GLU A 29 16.94 2.05 5.33
CA GLU A 29 17.56 3.34 5.63
C GLU A 29 16.55 4.33 6.24
N VAL A 30 15.35 4.44 5.65
CA VAL A 30 14.29 5.30 6.20
C VAL A 30 13.88 4.85 7.60
N ILE A 31 13.73 3.54 7.83
CA ILE A 31 13.43 2.99 9.16
C ILE A 31 14.54 3.36 10.16
N GLU A 32 15.80 3.17 9.78
CA GLU A 32 16.95 3.49 10.63
C GLU A 32 16.99 4.98 11.00
N ILE A 33 16.76 5.88 10.04
CA ILE A 33 16.69 7.32 10.28
C ILE A 33 15.59 7.64 11.31
N LEU A 34 14.37 7.14 11.09
CA LEU A 34 13.23 7.47 11.97
C LEU A 34 13.35 6.84 13.36
N GLN A 35 14.07 5.73 13.50
CA GLN A 35 14.36 5.11 14.80
C GLN A 35 15.46 5.87 15.57
N ASN A 36 16.49 6.34 14.87
CA ASN A 36 17.61 7.07 15.48
C ASN A 36 17.27 8.53 15.80
N PHE A 37 16.32 9.13 15.09
CA PHE A 37 15.90 10.52 15.25
C PHE A 37 14.38 10.60 15.45
N PRO A 38 13.87 10.22 16.63
CA PRO A 38 12.43 10.21 16.90
C PRO A 38 11.78 11.61 16.82
N GLU A 39 12.54 12.68 17.02
CA GLU A 39 12.11 14.07 16.86
C GLU A 39 12.08 14.55 15.40
N HIS A 40 12.53 13.72 14.44
CA HIS A 40 12.51 14.10 13.03
C HIS A 40 11.06 14.29 12.56
N GLU A 41 10.76 15.47 12.03
CA GLU A 41 9.44 15.80 11.51
C GLU A 41 9.14 15.04 10.21
N ILE A 42 8.02 14.33 10.20
CA ILE A 42 7.48 13.66 9.02
C ILE A 42 6.09 14.18 8.65
N GLU A 43 5.88 14.40 7.36
CA GLU A 43 4.58 14.75 6.79
C GLU A 43 3.88 13.46 6.36
N ILE A 44 2.66 13.23 6.86
CA ILE A 44 1.88 12.04 6.53
C ILE A 44 1.04 12.29 5.27
N VAL A 45 1.27 11.51 4.21
CA VAL A 45 0.66 11.72 2.89
C VAL A 45 -0.13 10.50 2.38
N ALA A 46 -1.00 10.70 1.39
CA ALA A 46 -1.74 9.65 0.68
C ALA A 46 -1.31 9.55 -0.80
N GLU A 47 -0.05 9.85 -1.06
CA GLU A 47 0.62 9.83 -2.36
C GLU A 47 1.97 9.09 -2.23
N THR A 48 2.75 9.02 -3.30
CA THR A 48 4.13 8.52 -3.26
C THR A 48 4.99 9.32 -2.29
N ASP A 49 5.94 8.65 -1.66
CA ASP A 49 6.73 9.20 -0.56
C ASP A 49 8.22 8.86 -0.68
N SER A 50 8.98 9.15 0.37
CA SER A 50 10.43 8.94 0.43
C SER A 50 10.83 7.46 0.27
N ILE A 51 9.95 6.52 0.59
CA ILE A 51 10.19 5.07 0.40
C ILE A 51 9.92 4.68 -1.08
N CYS A 52 8.92 5.31 -1.70
CA CYS A 52 8.51 5.05 -3.09
C CYS A 52 9.54 5.49 -4.15
N THR A 53 10.55 6.29 -3.81
CA THR A 53 11.59 6.78 -4.74
C THR A 53 12.37 5.65 -5.41
N CYS A 54 12.56 4.54 -4.70
CA CYS A 54 13.22 3.33 -5.21
C CYS A 54 12.23 2.22 -5.62
N CYS A 55 10.94 2.51 -5.69
CA CYS A 55 9.93 1.53 -6.06
C CYS A 55 9.90 1.34 -7.58
N PRO A 56 10.08 0.11 -8.11
CA PRO A 56 10.03 -0.16 -9.55
C PRO A 56 8.65 0.08 -10.16
N TYR A 57 7.60 0.16 -9.32
CA TYR A 57 6.22 0.39 -9.72
C TYR A 57 5.76 1.83 -9.53
N ASN A 58 6.61 2.72 -9.01
CA ASN A 58 6.34 4.15 -8.98
C ASN A 58 6.69 4.76 -10.34
N ILE A 59 5.69 4.91 -11.22
CA ILE A 59 5.87 5.49 -12.56
C ILE A 59 5.07 6.79 -12.62
N ASN A 60 5.77 7.91 -12.80
CA ASN A 60 5.20 9.26 -12.80
C ASN A 60 4.37 9.56 -11.53
N GLU A 61 4.94 9.26 -10.35
CA GLU A 61 4.29 9.46 -9.04
C GLU A 61 2.98 8.67 -8.86
N LYS A 62 2.80 7.58 -9.61
CA LYS A 62 1.63 6.71 -9.54
C LYS A 62 2.03 5.25 -9.48
N CYS A 63 1.44 4.51 -8.55
CA CYS A 63 1.68 3.08 -8.41
C CYS A 63 0.99 2.30 -9.54
N GLN A 64 1.78 1.51 -10.27
CA GLN A 64 1.33 0.63 -11.34
C GLN A 64 1.22 -0.83 -10.87
N GLU A 65 0.43 -1.64 -11.60
CA GLU A 65 0.32 -3.07 -11.32
C GLU A 65 1.67 -3.77 -11.53
N SER A 66 2.04 -4.67 -10.62
CA SER A 66 3.21 -5.53 -10.77
C SER A 66 2.98 -6.58 -11.86
N GLN A 67 4.00 -6.97 -12.62
CA GLN A 67 3.84 -7.94 -13.71
C GLN A 67 3.24 -9.28 -13.27
N GLU A 68 3.46 -9.71 -12.02
CA GLU A 68 2.88 -10.94 -11.44
C GLU A 68 1.34 -10.91 -11.28
N SER A 69 0.72 -9.73 -11.16
CA SER A 69 -0.75 -9.60 -11.03
C SER A 69 -1.49 -9.73 -12.36
N ILE A 70 -0.74 -9.80 -13.47
CA ILE A 70 -1.28 -10.01 -14.82
C ILE A 70 -1.49 -11.51 -15.09
N GLU A 71 -0.57 -12.37 -14.66
CA GLU A 71 -0.63 -13.82 -14.90
C GLU A 71 -1.83 -14.47 -14.21
N HIS A 72 -2.18 -14.02 -13.00
CA HIS A 72 -3.36 -14.52 -12.27
C HIS A 72 -4.71 -14.08 -12.88
N LYS A 73 -4.75 -13.05 -13.74
CA LYS A 73 -5.99 -12.66 -14.44
C LYS A 73 -6.23 -13.46 -15.72
N VAL A 74 -5.19 -14.00 -16.33
CA VAL A 74 -5.32 -14.77 -17.59
C VAL A 74 -5.85 -16.19 -17.34
N PHE A 75 -5.55 -16.79 -16.18
CA PHE A 75 -6.00 -18.16 -15.85
C PHE A 75 -7.42 -18.24 -15.23
N GLY A 76 -8.09 -17.11 -15.00
CA GLY A 76 -9.43 -17.04 -14.40
C GLY A 76 -10.60 -17.09 -15.39
N ALA A 77 -10.35 -17.09 -16.71
CA ALA A 77 -11.39 -17.33 -17.71
C ALA A 77 -11.37 -18.81 -18.10
N GLY A 78 -12.49 -19.49 -17.83
CA GLY A 78 -12.65 -20.92 -17.99
C GLY A 78 -12.22 -21.46 -19.37
N LYS A 79 -11.73 -22.70 -19.32
CA LYS A 79 -11.33 -23.55 -20.44
C LYS A 79 -12.35 -23.52 -21.58
N ASN A 80 -11.81 -23.59 -22.81
CA ASN A 80 -12.44 -23.90 -24.11
C ASN A 80 -12.59 -22.71 -25.08
N ASN A 81 -11.47 -22.30 -25.70
CA ASN A 81 -11.32 -22.54 -27.14
C ASN A 81 -9.88 -22.26 -27.59
N VAL A 82 -9.32 -23.24 -28.29
CA VAL A 82 -8.09 -23.12 -29.06
C VAL A 82 -8.33 -22.12 -30.18
N PHE A 83 -7.65 -20.97 -30.19
CA PHE A 83 -7.33 -20.28 -31.43
C PHE A 83 -5.93 -19.68 -31.35
N ALA A 84 -5.20 -19.90 -32.43
CA ALA A 84 -3.78 -19.75 -32.58
C ALA A 84 -3.23 -18.36 -32.21
N VAL A 85 -2.05 -18.39 -31.59
CA VAL A 85 -1.17 -17.23 -31.44
C VAL A 85 -0.77 -16.76 -32.83
N GLN A 86 -1.16 -15.56 -33.20
CA GLN A 86 -0.46 -14.78 -34.22
C GLN A 86 0.09 -13.53 -33.54
N GLU A 87 1.43 -13.46 -33.53
CA GLU A 87 2.19 -12.25 -33.21
C GLU A 87 1.64 -11.09 -34.05
N THR A 88 1.14 -10.04 -33.39
CA THR A 88 0.86 -8.77 -34.06
C THR A 88 1.52 -7.64 -33.29
N LYS A 89 2.04 -6.72 -34.09
CA LYS A 89 3.11 -5.77 -33.80
C LYS A 89 2.69 -4.71 -32.78
N HIS A 90 3.70 -4.23 -32.06
CA HIS A 90 3.79 -2.88 -31.49
C HIS A 90 3.13 -1.82 -32.40
N SER A 91 1.91 -1.40 -32.06
CA SER A 91 1.33 -0.06 -32.32
C SER A 91 -0.17 -0.12 -32.02
N GLU A 92 -0.67 0.83 -31.21
CA GLU A 92 -2.10 1.12 -31.02
C GLU A 92 -2.89 0.28 -30.00
N LEU A 93 -2.56 0.43 -28.72
CA LEU A 93 -3.54 0.37 -27.62
C LEU A 93 -3.41 1.66 -26.80
N ARG A 94 -3.83 2.79 -27.39
CA ARG A 94 -4.27 3.95 -26.61
C ARG A 94 -5.68 3.64 -26.13
N SER A 95 -5.82 2.99 -24.98
CA SER A 95 -7.08 3.10 -24.24
C SER A 95 -7.13 4.50 -23.66
N ASP A 96 -8.19 5.24 -23.99
CA ASP A 96 -8.40 6.61 -23.56
C ASP A 96 -8.29 6.76 -22.03
N ALA A 97 -7.12 7.24 -21.57
CA ALA A 97 -6.85 7.61 -20.18
C ALA A 97 -7.73 8.78 -19.69
N SER A 98 -8.59 9.33 -20.56
CA SER A 98 -9.48 10.47 -20.30
C SER A 98 -10.71 10.13 -19.45
N LYS A 99 -10.96 8.86 -19.12
CA LYS A 99 -12.10 8.42 -18.28
C LYS A 99 -11.73 7.97 -16.86
N ILE A 100 -10.45 7.98 -16.50
CA ILE A 100 -10.00 7.64 -15.15
C ILE A 100 -9.97 8.93 -14.33
N GLU A 101 -11.00 9.12 -13.50
CA GLU A 101 -10.97 10.20 -12.50
C GLU A 101 -9.81 9.97 -11.53
N ASP A 102 -8.95 10.97 -11.41
CA ASP A 102 -7.87 11.02 -10.44
C ASP A 102 -8.47 11.17 -9.03
N LEU A 103 -8.43 10.09 -8.24
CA LEU A 103 -9.01 10.01 -6.90
C LEU A 103 -8.05 10.48 -5.80
N THR A 104 -7.02 11.25 -6.15
CA THR A 104 -6.14 11.94 -5.18
C THR A 104 -6.91 12.90 -4.25
N ASP A 105 -8.11 13.31 -4.65
CA ASP A 105 -9.06 14.07 -3.81
C ASP A 105 -9.82 13.15 -2.83
N PHE A 106 -9.44 13.24 -1.56
CA PHE A 106 -10.00 12.48 -0.43
C PHE A 106 -11.54 12.48 -0.38
N ARG A 107 -12.18 13.64 -0.62
CA ARG A 107 -13.64 13.75 -0.57
C ARG A 107 -14.30 13.06 -1.76
N LYS A 108 -13.67 13.12 -2.94
CA LYS A 108 -14.15 12.43 -4.14
C LYS A 108 -14.01 10.91 -3.99
N PHE A 109 -12.90 10.42 -3.46
CA PHE A 109 -12.70 8.99 -3.21
C PHE A 109 -13.84 8.39 -2.36
N LEU A 110 -14.16 9.01 -1.22
CA LEU A 110 -15.22 8.56 -0.31
C LEU A 110 -16.62 8.61 -0.95
N SER A 111 -16.80 9.47 -1.95
CA SER A 111 -18.08 9.68 -2.66
C SER A 111 -18.21 8.85 -3.95
N THR A 112 -17.16 8.13 -4.35
CA THR A 112 -17.13 7.44 -5.66
C THR A 112 -17.85 6.08 -5.58
N PRO A 113 -18.70 5.72 -6.58
CA PRO A 113 -19.36 4.42 -6.63
C PRO A 113 -18.37 3.25 -6.68
N LYS A 114 -18.65 2.18 -5.92
CA LYS A 114 -17.84 0.95 -5.85
C LYS A 114 -17.67 0.20 -7.20
N SER A 115 -18.37 0.60 -8.26
CA SER A 115 -18.39 -0.05 -9.59
C SER A 115 -17.29 0.41 -10.56
N LYS A 116 -16.42 1.36 -10.18
CA LYS A 116 -15.26 1.78 -11.00
C LYS A 116 -14.08 0.81 -10.87
N ILE A 117 -13.43 0.49 -11.99
CA ILE A 117 -12.16 -0.26 -12.01
C ILE A 117 -11.12 0.50 -11.18
N LEU A 118 -10.77 -0.03 -10.01
CA LEU A 118 -9.71 0.53 -9.19
C LEU A 118 -8.36 0.22 -9.84
N THR A 119 -7.64 1.26 -10.25
CA THR A 119 -6.23 1.15 -10.65
C THR A 119 -5.38 0.68 -9.46
N ALA A 120 -4.19 0.13 -9.70
CA ALA A 120 -3.25 -0.21 -8.63
C ALA A 120 -3.05 0.98 -7.68
N ASN A 121 -2.80 2.16 -8.24
CA ASN A 121 -2.69 3.40 -7.46
C ASN A 121 -3.89 3.66 -6.54
N ASN A 122 -5.12 3.55 -7.06
CA ASN A 122 -6.32 3.81 -6.27
C ASN A 122 -6.52 2.77 -5.16
N LYS A 123 -6.05 1.52 -5.33
CA LYS A 123 -6.06 0.52 -4.25
C LYS A 123 -5.11 0.92 -3.12
N ILE A 124 -3.90 1.38 -3.45
CA ILE A 124 -2.95 1.81 -2.43
C ILE A 124 -3.42 3.10 -1.74
N ILE A 125 -3.98 4.06 -2.50
CA ILE A 125 -4.63 5.25 -1.91
C ILE A 125 -5.74 4.82 -0.95
N ALA A 126 -6.60 3.87 -1.33
CA ALA A 126 -7.64 3.36 -0.44
C ALA A 126 -7.08 2.83 0.89
N MET A 127 -5.92 2.16 0.86
CA MET A 127 -5.22 1.69 2.06
C MET A 127 -4.73 2.87 2.91
N ASP A 128 -4.14 3.90 2.29
CA ASP A 128 -3.72 5.12 3.00
C ASP A 128 -4.89 5.77 3.74
N LEU A 129 -6.01 5.93 3.05
CA LEU A 129 -7.19 6.58 3.60
C LEU A 129 -7.79 5.81 4.78
N LYS A 130 -7.71 4.47 4.76
CA LYS A 130 -8.11 3.65 5.93
C LYS A 130 -7.20 3.92 7.13
N VAL A 131 -5.90 4.04 6.92
CA VAL A 131 -4.95 4.36 7.99
C VAL A 131 -5.23 5.74 8.56
N LEU A 132 -5.29 6.77 7.70
CA LEU A 132 -5.59 8.14 8.11
C LEU A 132 -6.90 8.23 8.91
N LYS A 133 -7.95 7.55 8.44
CA LYS A 133 -9.24 7.48 9.14
C LYS A 133 -9.14 6.80 10.50
N LYS A 134 -8.44 5.67 10.60
CA LYS A 134 -8.28 4.96 11.89
C LYS A 134 -7.38 5.72 12.85
N LEU A 135 -6.41 6.47 12.35
CA LEU A 135 -5.53 7.33 13.15
C LEU A 135 -6.16 8.69 13.46
N ASP A 136 -7.29 9.05 12.87
CA ASP A 136 -7.96 10.34 13.00
C ASP A 136 -7.03 11.53 12.68
N ILE A 137 -6.29 11.41 11.57
CA ILE A 137 -5.35 12.42 11.07
C ILE A 137 -5.69 12.80 9.63
N SER A 138 -5.28 14.00 9.22
CA SER A 138 -5.47 14.48 7.85
C SER A 138 -4.17 14.32 7.03
N PRO A 139 -4.25 14.07 5.71
CA PRO A 139 -3.09 14.20 4.83
C PRO A 139 -2.44 15.59 4.98
N GLY A 140 -1.11 15.63 4.96
CA GLY A 140 -0.31 16.86 5.12
C GLY A 140 -0.07 17.25 6.58
N SER A 141 -0.62 16.52 7.56
CA SER A 141 -0.27 16.71 8.97
C SER A 141 1.19 16.31 9.23
N ILE A 142 1.88 17.13 10.03
CA ILE A 142 3.28 16.94 10.40
C ILE A 142 3.33 16.42 11.84
N PHE A 143 4.17 15.42 12.08
CA PHE A 143 4.40 14.82 13.39
C PHE A 143 5.89 14.52 13.59
N GLU A 144 6.34 14.50 14.85
CA GLU A 144 7.59 13.83 15.20
C GLU A 144 7.45 12.32 14.94
N ALA A 145 8.49 11.69 14.39
CA ALA A 145 8.48 10.27 14.05
C ALA A 145 8.07 9.38 15.23
N GLY A 146 8.67 9.60 16.41
CA GLY A 146 8.37 8.84 17.62
C GLY A 146 6.91 8.96 18.06
N GLU A 147 6.33 10.15 17.94
CA GLU A 147 4.93 10.41 18.30
C GLU A 147 3.97 9.64 17.39
N ILE A 148 4.13 9.76 16.07
CA ILE A 148 3.19 9.13 15.13
C ILE A 148 3.29 7.60 15.13
N PHE A 149 4.47 7.02 15.34
CA PHE A 149 4.59 5.58 15.57
C PHE A 149 3.90 5.15 16.86
N LYS A 150 4.02 5.94 17.94
CA LYS A 150 3.29 5.67 19.20
C LYS A 150 1.78 5.70 18.98
N ILE A 151 1.25 6.74 18.35
CA ILE A 151 -0.19 6.86 18.00
C ILE A 151 -0.63 5.66 17.16
N THR A 152 0.18 5.27 16.18
CA THR A 152 -0.11 4.11 15.31
C THR A 152 -0.22 2.82 16.11
N ASN A 153 0.73 2.57 17.02
CA ASN A 153 0.70 1.41 17.93
C ASN A 153 -0.52 1.41 18.87
N GLU A 154 -0.91 2.60 19.35
CA GLU A 154 -2.01 2.76 20.30
C GLU A 154 -3.40 2.61 19.66
N LYS A 155 -3.55 3.05 18.41
CA LYS A 155 -4.83 2.99 17.68
C LYS A 155 -5.03 1.69 16.89
N LEU A 156 -3.97 1.08 16.37
CA LEU A 156 -4.04 -0.14 15.54
C LEU A 156 -3.64 -1.38 16.34
N LYS A 157 -4.47 -1.73 17.31
CA LYS A 157 -4.14 -2.76 18.32
C LYS A 157 -4.45 -4.17 17.87
N THR A 158 -5.47 -4.37 17.03
CA THR A 158 -6.08 -5.69 16.79
C THR A 158 -5.71 -6.27 15.44
N TYR A 159 -5.84 -7.60 15.31
CA TYR A 159 -5.77 -8.28 14.02
C TYR A 159 -6.75 -7.69 12.99
N PHE A 160 -7.98 -7.37 13.42
CA PHE A 160 -9.00 -6.82 12.54
C PHE A 160 -8.63 -5.44 11.99
N ASP A 161 -7.93 -4.61 12.77
CA ASP A 161 -7.43 -3.32 12.28
C ASP A 161 -6.45 -3.49 11.14
N VAL A 162 -5.48 -4.40 11.32
CA VAL A 162 -4.46 -4.68 10.30
C VAL A 162 -5.10 -5.36 9.10
N LYS A 163 -6.02 -6.32 9.30
CA LYS A 163 -6.73 -7.01 8.21
C LYS A 163 -7.60 -6.07 7.39
N ASP A 164 -8.29 -5.12 8.03
CA ASP A 164 -9.10 -4.13 7.33
C ASP A 164 -8.24 -3.21 6.45
N ILE A 165 -7.07 -2.80 6.92
CA ILE A 165 -6.13 -1.96 6.17
C ILE A 165 -5.45 -2.78 5.05
N CYS A 166 -4.75 -3.84 5.42
CA CYS A 166 -3.84 -4.57 4.54
C CYS A 166 -4.56 -5.57 3.63
N GLY A 167 -5.73 -6.08 4.00
CA GLY A 167 -6.50 -7.02 3.17
C GLY A 167 -5.70 -8.26 2.77
N ASP A 168 -5.58 -8.46 1.46
CA ASP A 168 -4.84 -9.53 0.78
C ASP A 168 -3.39 -9.13 0.44
N CYS A 169 -2.81 -8.19 1.20
CA CYS A 169 -1.43 -7.74 1.04
C CYS A 169 -0.46 -8.91 0.90
N ARG A 170 0.39 -8.85 -0.14
CA ARG A 170 1.30 -9.93 -0.53
C ARG A 170 2.39 -10.27 0.48
N TRP A 171 2.66 -9.39 1.45
CA TRP A 171 3.62 -9.67 2.54
C TRP A 171 2.93 -10.01 3.86
N SER A 172 1.61 -10.21 3.90
CA SER A 172 0.89 -10.54 5.15
C SER A 172 1.51 -11.73 5.89
N GLU A 173 1.96 -12.77 5.17
CA GLU A 173 2.63 -13.95 5.73
C GLU A 173 4.05 -13.69 6.26
N LYS A 174 4.68 -12.58 5.87
CA LYS A 174 6.04 -12.18 6.28
C LYS A 174 6.05 -10.91 7.14
N CYS A 175 4.89 -10.32 7.39
CA CYS A 175 4.76 -9.05 8.07
C CYS A 175 4.72 -9.32 9.58
N LEU A 176 5.81 -8.99 10.29
CA LEU A 176 5.88 -9.20 11.75
C LEU A 176 4.74 -8.52 12.49
N TRP A 177 4.32 -7.36 12.00
CA TRP A 177 3.18 -6.65 12.55
C TRP A 177 1.87 -7.45 12.41
N TYR A 178 1.60 -7.97 11.21
CA TYR A 178 0.40 -8.77 10.95
C TYR A 178 0.40 -10.08 11.76
N LEU A 179 1.52 -10.81 11.77
CA LEU A 179 1.69 -12.08 12.47
C LEU A 179 1.49 -11.91 13.98
N LYS A 180 2.17 -10.93 14.59
CA LYS A 180 2.04 -10.64 16.02
C LYS A 180 0.60 -10.33 16.43
N LYS A 181 -0.16 -9.62 15.60
CA LYS A 181 -1.57 -9.31 15.89
C LYS A 181 -2.48 -10.52 15.68
N CYS A 182 -2.16 -11.39 14.73
CA CYS A 182 -2.90 -12.62 14.45
C CYS A 182 -2.85 -13.59 15.63
N GLU A 183 -1.66 -13.83 16.20
CA GLU A 183 -1.45 -14.73 17.34
C GLU A 183 -2.26 -14.27 18.57
N VAL A 184 -2.20 -12.98 18.90
CA VAL A 184 -2.98 -12.37 20.00
C VAL A 184 -4.50 -12.55 19.80
N SER A 185 -4.98 -12.49 18.56
CA SER A 185 -6.41 -12.70 18.26
C SER A 185 -6.85 -14.15 18.51
N THR A 186 -5.98 -15.14 18.31
CA THR A 186 -6.31 -16.55 18.51
C THR A 186 -6.35 -16.93 19.99
N GLU A 187 -5.50 -16.33 20.83
CA GLU A 187 -5.51 -16.53 22.29
C GLU A 187 -6.76 -15.93 22.98
N LEU A 188 -7.33 -14.86 22.42
CA LEU A 188 -8.55 -14.23 22.93
C LEU A 188 -9.83 -15.01 22.62
N ILE A 189 -9.82 -15.86 21.59
CA ILE A 189 -10.96 -16.70 21.18
C ILE A 189 -10.95 -18.06 21.91
N SER A 190 -9.80 -18.44 22.47
CA SER A 190 -9.60 -19.71 23.19
C SER A 190 -9.73 -19.60 24.72
N LYS A 191 -10.21 -18.44 25.23
CA LYS A 191 -10.58 -18.20 26.63
C LYS A 191 -12.06 -17.83 26.72
#